data_AF-A0A7S0DF68-F1
#
_entry.id   AF-A0A7S0DF68-F1
#
_cell.length_a   1.000
_cell.length_b   1.000
_cell.length_c   1.000
_cell.angle_alpha   90.00
_cell.angle_beta   90.00
_cell.angle_gamma   90.00
#
_symmetry.space_group_name_H-M   'P 1'
#
loop_
_entity.id
_entity.type
_entity.pdbx_description
1 polymer ?
#
loop_
_entity_poly.entity_id
_entity_poly.type
_entity_poly.pdbx_seq_one_letter_code
_entity_poly.pdbx_strand_id
1 'polypeptide(L)'
;ARATHCGMRALAVSSPGCAPAAARRARDVSRRSSGDGVEGVPKEDKAVVHFWHLFGSIPACRQALTSSPRDSVYRNAPLLESRVRALARVFDTETSGLDVPRVLTKEPELLLCEANEVLRRVLELKRIAPELGGRALTAAPGLLLCDPQDVAAARQEMEFARGTEKARETIAAAPGELLKAVEMLAADEVGAEAWR
;
A
#
# COMPACT_ATOMS: atom_id res chain seq x y z
N ALA A 1 -14.96 82.46 33.68
CA ALA A 1 -16.24 82.36 34.42
C ALA A 1 -16.35 80.98 35.07
N ARG A 2 -17.17 80.83 36.12
CA ARG A 2 -17.70 79.61 36.82
C ARG A 2 -17.23 78.23 36.28
N ALA A 3 -16.86 77.21 37.07
CA ALA A 3 -17.26 76.80 38.43
C ALA A 3 -16.13 75.92 39.06
N THR A 4 -15.77 75.99 40.36
CA THR A 4 -16.25 75.12 41.48
C THR A 4 -16.56 73.65 41.08
N HIS A 5 -16.12 72.59 41.78
CA HIS A 5 -15.70 72.44 43.19
C HIS A 5 -14.86 71.14 43.45
N CYS A 6 -14.53 70.88 44.73
CA CYS A 6 -13.85 69.74 45.38
C CYS A 6 -13.84 68.33 44.72
N GLY A 7 -12.89 67.42 45.03
CA GLY A 7 -11.70 67.53 45.90
C GLY A 7 -11.09 66.16 46.30
N MET A 8 -9.76 66.14 46.50
CA MET A 8 -8.86 65.20 47.22
C MET A 8 -9.10 63.65 47.15
N ARG A 9 -8.18 62.83 46.60
CA ARG A 9 -6.85 62.37 47.09
C ARG A 9 -6.85 61.33 48.24
N ALA A 10 -6.51 60.08 47.91
CA ALA A 10 -5.65 59.14 48.67
C ALA A 10 -5.30 57.95 47.73
N LEU A 11 -4.07 57.85 47.21
CA LEU A 11 -2.89 57.20 47.80
C LEU A 11 -3.05 55.68 48.03
N ALA A 12 -2.44 54.89 47.12
CA ALA A 12 -2.11 53.48 47.33
C ALA A 12 -0.63 53.25 46.96
N VAL A 13 0.02 52.45 47.79
CA VAL A 13 1.46 52.37 48.07
C VAL A 13 2.32 51.65 47.01
N SER A 14 3.64 51.72 47.16
CA SER A 14 4.70 51.16 46.31
C SER A 14 5.56 50.12 47.08
N SER A 15 6.42 49.27 46.50
CA SER A 15 6.86 49.17 45.10
C SER A 15 6.89 47.73 44.51
N PRO A 16 7.88 46.83 44.77
CA PRO A 16 8.46 46.11 43.62
C PRO A 16 8.72 44.59 43.74
N GLY A 17 8.87 43.94 42.57
CA GLY A 17 10.00 43.03 42.36
C GLY A 17 9.73 41.58 41.94
N CYS A 18 10.71 41.04 41.20
CA CYS A 18 11.03 39.61 40.98
C CYS A 18 10.12 38.73 40.08
N ALA A 19 10.53 38.63 38.81
CA ALA A 19 10.65 37.36 38.09
C ALA A 19 11.80 36.50 38.71
N PRO A 20 12.04 35.20 38.39
CA PRO A 20 11.68 34.53 37.13
C PRO A 20 11.23 33.04 37.20
N ALA A 21 11.10 32.48 36.00
CA ALA A 21 10.79 31.11 35.60
C ALA A 21 11.16 29.95 36.55
N ALA A 22 10.18 29.06 36.77
CA ALA A 22 10.41 27.67 37.17
C ALA A 22 9.85 26.74 36.09
N ALA A 23 10.67 25.80 35.60
CA ALA A 23 10.34 24.96 34.46
C ALA A 23 9.16 24.02 34.76
N ARG A 24 8.03 24.21 34.07
CA ARG A 24 7.00 23.17 33.96
C ARG A 24 7.58 22.06 33.08
N ARG A 25 8.11 21.02 33.71
CA ARG A 25 8.49 19.77 33.03
C ARG A 25 7.30 19.32 32.19
N ALA A 26 7.42 19.39 30.87
CA ALA A 26 6.55 18.63 30.00
C ALA A 26 6.67 17.18 30.44
N ARG A 27 5.57 16.58 30.90
CA ARG A 27 5.51 15.12 30.95
C ARG A 27 5.49 14.69 29.51
N ASP A 28 6.63 14.21 29.02
CA ASP A 28 6.65 13.30 27.89
C ASP A 28 5.78 12.11 28.28
N VAL A 29 4.49 12.22 27.97
CA VAL A 29 3.63 11.07 27.79
C VAL A 29 4.19 10.40 26.55
N SER A 30 5.23 9.59 26.77
CA SER A 30 5.74 8.65 25.79
C SER A 30 4.52 7.91 25.27
N ARG A 31 4.12 8.28 24.05
CA ARG A 31 2.95 7.74 23.39
C ARG A 31 3.34 6.31 23.07
N ARG A 32 3.15 5.43 24.05
CA ARG A 32 3.30 3.99 23.88
C ARG A 32 2.56 3.69 22.60
N SER A 33 3.29 3.20 21.61
CA SER A 33 2.64 2.62 20.45
C SER A 33 1.68 1.61 21.03
N SER A 34 0.38 1.77 20.76
CA SER A 34 -0.48 0.60 20.73
C SER A 34 0.27 -0.43 19.90
N GLY A 35 0.35 -1.67 20.38
CA GLY A 35 0.95 -2.73 19.59
C GLY A 35 0.29 -2.76 18.21
N ASP A 36 0.96 -3.36 17.23
CA ASP A 36 0.43 -3.60 15.88
C ASP A 36 -0.91 -4.38 15.84
N GLY A 37 -1.40 -4.81 17.01
CA GLY A 37 -2.66 -5.49 17.19
C GLY A 37 -2.61 -6.96 16.78
N VAL A 38 -1.42 -7.52 16.46
CA VAL A 38 -1.30 -8.93 16.02
C VAL A 38 -1.02 -9.89 17.18
N GLU A 39 -0.61 -9.37 18.34
CA GLU A 39 -0.38 -10.16 19.55
C GLU A 39 -1.73 -10.59 20.15
N GLY A 40 -2.03 -11.88 20.05
CA GLY A 40 -3.33 -12.48 20.44
C GLY A 40 -4.29 -12.74 19.27
N VAL A 41 -3.97 -12.32 18.03
CA VAL A 41 -4.79 -12.61 16.84
C VAL A 41 -4.52 -14.03 16.33
N PRO A 42 -5.56 -14.84 16.03
CA PRO A 42 -5.41 -16.15 15.38
C PRO A 42 -4.58 -16.06 14.08
N LYS A 43 -3.78 -17.09 13.76
CA LYS A 43 -2.84 -17.03 12.61
C LYS A 43 -3.57 -16.71 11.30
N GLU A 44 -4.78 -17.24 11.15
CA GLU A 44 -5.71 -17.05 10.05
C GLU A 44 -6.23 -15.61 9.86
N ASP A 45 -6.30 -14.82 10.94
CA ASP A 45 -6.78 -13.43 10.90
C ASP A 45 -5.65 -12.39 10.86
N LYS A 46 -4.39 -12.78 11.12
CA LYS A 46 -3.23 -11.87 11.01
C LYS A 46 -3.11 -11.23 9.62
N ALA A 47 -3.46 -11.96 8.56
CA ALA A 47 -3.50 -11.43 7.21
C ALA A 47 -4.57 -10.33 7.04
N VAL A 48 -5.75 -10.51 7.64
CA VAL A 48 -6.84 -9.51 7.60
C VAL A 48 -6.47 -8.26 8.39
N VAL A 49 -5.88 -8.42 9.58
CA VAL A 49 -5.38 -7.30 10.39
C VAL A 49 -4.29 -6.53 9.65
N HIS A 50 -3.31 -7.22 9.04
CA HIS A 50 -2.26 -6.58 8.23
C HIS A 50 -2.85 -5.87 7.00
N PHE A 51 -3.82 -6.48 6.32
CA PHE A 51 -4.52 -5.88 5.18
C PHE A 51 -5.18 -4.55 5.56
N TRP A 52 -5.95 -4.50 6.65
CA TRP A 52 -6.62 -3.26 7.06
C TRP A 52 -5.66 -2.14 7.45
N HIS A 53 -4.51 -2.45 8.07
CA HIS A 53 -3.45 -1.47 8.33
C HIS A 53 -2.87 -0.85 7.05
N LEU A 54 -2.70 -1.65 6.00
CA LEU A 54 -2.21 -1.19 4.70
C LEU A 54 -3.29 -0.47 3.87
N PHE A 55 -4.50 -1.02 3.79
CA PHE A 55 -5.56 -0.58 2.88
C PHE A 55 -5.98 0.88 3.10
N GLY A 56 -6.08 1.34 4.34
CA GLY A 56 -6.40 2.75 4.64
C GLY A 56 -5.29 3.74 4.27
N SER A 57 -4.03 3.30 4.31
CA SER A 57 -2.86 4.17 4.13
C SER A 57 -2.40 4.29 2.67
N ILE A 58 -2.70 3.32 1.81
CA ILE A 58 -2.26 3.33 0.41
C ILE A 58 -3.21 4.15 -0.50
N PRO A 59 -2.69 5.08 -1.35
CA PRO A 59 -3.51 5.91 -2.24
C PRO A 59 -4.41 5.14 -3.21
N ALA A 60 -3.91 4.07 -3.84
CA ALA A 60 -4.68 3.26 -4.80
C ALA A 60 -5.92 2.65 -4.15
N CYS A 61 -5.79 2.06 -2.96
CA CYS A 61 -6.91 1.55 -2.17
C CYS A 61 -7.95 2.62 -1.85
N ARG A 62 -7.53 3.83 -1.45
CA ARG A 62 -8.44 4.96 -1.21
C ARG A 62 -9.15 5.40 -2.50
N GLN A 63 -8.44 5.43 -3.63
CA GLN A 63 -9.02 5.78 -4.92
C GLN A 63 -10.07 4.76 -5.35
N ALA A 64 -9.77 3.46 -5.27
CA ALA A 64 -10.74 2.39 -5.54
C ALA A 64 -11.98 2.50 -4.63
N LEU A 65 -11.79 2.80 -3.34
CA LEU A 65 -12.89 2.99 -2.39
C LEU A 65 -13.75 4.22 -2.69
N THR A 66 -13.18 5.33 -3.17
CA THR A 66 -13.92 6.57 -3.43
C THR A 66 -14.60 6.58 -4.80
N SER A 67 -13.96 6.05 -5.85
CA SER A 67 -14.52 5.99 -7.20
C SER A 67 -15.67 4.98 -7.35
N SER A 68 -15.66 3.92 -6.56
CA SER A 68 -16.60 2.79 -6.72
C SER A 68 -18.02 3.07 -6.18
N PRO A 69 -19.06 2.41 -6.72
CA PRO A 69 -20.43 2.56 -6.24
C PRO A 69 -20.63 1.95 -4.84
N ARG A 70 -21.77 2.24 -4.18
CA ARG A 70 -22.02 1.87 -2.77
C ARG A 70 -22.07 0.38 -2.49
N ASP A 71 -22.49 -0.40 -3.48
CA ASP A 71 -22.64 -1.86 -3.53
C ASP A 71 -21.40 -2.59 -4.05
N SER A 72 -20.33 -1.86 -4.39
CA SER A 72 -19.06 -2.45 -4.84
C SER A 72 -18.37 -3.29 -3.77
N VAL A 73 -17.54 -4.24 -4.23
CA VAL A 73 -16.68 -5.08 -3.39
C VAL A 73 -15.86 -4.23 -2.41
N TYR A 74 -15.28 -3.11 -2.87
CA TYR A 74 -14.46 -2.22 -2.06
C TYR A 74 -15.18 -1.60 -0.86
N ARG A 75 -16.51 -1.52 -0.88
CA ARG A 75 -17.33 -1.00 0.24
C ARG A 75 -17.97 -2.10 1.08
N ASN A 76 -17.72 -3.37 0.76
CA ASN A 76 -18.20 -4.54 1.50
C ASN A 76 -17.05 -5.16 2.32
N ALA A 77 -16.84 -4.66 3.54
CA ALA A 77 -15.76 -5.13 4.41
C ALA A 77 -15.78 -6.66 4.66
N PRO A 78 -16.91 -7.31 5.01
CA PRO A 78 -16.96 -8.77 5.14
C PRO A 78 -16.50 -9.54 3.89
N LEU A 79 -16.83 -9.05 2.69
CA LEU A 79 -16.39 -9.67 1.43
C LEU A 79 -14.89 -9.48 1.19
N LEU A 80 -14.35 -8.28 1.46
CA LEU A 80 -12.92 -8.01 1.38
C LEU A 80 -12.12 -8.94 2.30
N GLU A 81 -12.53 -9.06 3.57
CA GLU A 81 -11.84 -9.98 4.49
C GLU A 81 -11.96 -11.44 4.06
N SER A 82 -13.12 -11.85 3.52
CA SER A 82 -13.31 -13.20 2.97
C SER A 82 -12.32 -13.48 1.84
N ARG A 83 -12.13 -12.53 0.91
CA ARG A 83 -11.17 -12.64 -0.20
C ARG A 83 -9.71 -12.65 0.29
N VAL A 84 -9.36 -11.82 1.28
CA VAL A 84 -8.04 -11.83 1.93
C VAL A 84 -7.78 -13.19 2.61
N ARG A 85 -8.74 -13.71 3.40
CA ARG A 85 -8.62 -15.03 4.07
C ARG A 85 -8.52 -16.17 3.06
N ALA A 86 -9.30 -16.13 1.97
CA ALA A 86 -9.28 -17.16 0.93
C ALA A 86 -7.91 -17.24 0.25
N LEU A 87 -7.31 -16.10 -0.09
CA LEU A 87 -5.96 -16.03 -0.66
C LEU A 87 -4.88 -16.42 0.36
N ALA A 88 -4.98 -15.96 1.61
CA ALA A 88 -4.02 -16.26 2.67
C ALA A 88 -3.98 -17.75 3.08
N ARG A 89 -5.01 -18.55 2.72
CA ARG A 89 -5.01 -20.02 2.87
C ARG A 89 -4.24 -20.74 1.76
N VAL A 90 -4.05 -20.10 0.61
CA VAL A 90 -3.35 -20.65 -0.56
C VAL A 90 -1.91 -20.13 -0.63
N PHE A 91 -1.72 -18.88 -0.22
CA PHE A 91 -0.46 -18.14 -0.26
C PHE A 91 -0.15 -17.55 1.11
N ASP A 92 0.92 -18.05 1.73
CA ASP A 92 1.49 -17.44 2.93
C ASP A 92 2.97 -17.08 2.73
N THR A 93 3.49 -16.22 3.61
CA THR A 93 4.85 -15.67 3.54
C THR A 93 5.94 -16.65 4.00
N GLU A 94 5.59 -17.74 4.67
CA GLU A 94 6.50 -18.78 5.15
C GLU A 94 6.74 -19.84 4.05
N THR A 95 5.70 -20.26 3.34
CA THR A 95 5.75 -21.32 2.31
C THR A 95 5.93 -20.79 0.89
N SER A 96 5.09 -19.84 0.47
CA SER A 96 5.09 -19.28 -0.90
C SER A 96 5.97 -18.04 -1.03
N GLY A 97 6.21 -17.36 0.10
CA GLY A 97 6.88 -16.06 0.16
C GLY A 97 6.05 -14.90 -0.36
N LEU A 98 4.76 -15.10 -0.67
CA LEU A 98 3.85 -14.07 -1.18
C LEU A 98 3.07 -13.42 -0.03
N ASP A 99 3.18 -12.10 0.10
CA ASP A 99 2.49 -11.31 1.11
C ASP A 99 1.13 -10.84 0.55
N VAL A 100 0.09 -11.65 0.77
CA VAL A 100 -1.28 -11.42 0.27
C VAL A 100 -1.79 -10.00 0.62
N PRO A 101 -1.73 -9.53 1.88
CA PRO A 101 -2.07 -8.14 2.23
C PRO A 101 -1.33 -7.09 1.38
N ARG A 102 -0.02 -7.25 1.18
CA ARG A 102 0.79 -6.27 0.43
C ARG A 102 0.56 -6.34 -1.08
N VAL A 103 0.23 -7.50 -1.62
CA VAL A 103 -0.19 -7.69 -3.02
C VAL A 103 -1.52 -6.99 -3.26
N LEU A 104 -2.55 -7.33 -2.47
CA LEU A 104 -3.93 -6.82 -2.63
C LEU A 104 -4.09 -5.33 -2.34
N THR A 105 -3.15 -4.71 -1.65
CA THR A 105 -3.20 -3.26 -1.37
C THR A 105 -2.38 -2.42 -2.35
N LYS A 106 -1.42 -3.03 -3.06
CA LYS A 106 -0.76 -2.42 -4.21
C LYS A 106 -1.67 -2.42 -5.43
N GLU A 107 -2.22 -3.58 -5.77
CA GLU A 107 -3.15 -3.79 -6.89
C GLU A 107 -4.55 -4.10 -6.32
N PRO A 108 -5.34 -3.09 -5.90
CA PRO A 108 -6.68 -3.32 -5.36
C PRO A 108 -7.61 -4.04 -6.34
N GLU A 109 -7.36 -3.98 -7.65
CA GLU A 109 -8.08 -4.69 -8.70
C GLU A 109 -8.07 -6.22 -8.49
N LEU A 110 -7.01 -6.77 -7.86
CA LEU A 110 -6.97 -8.19 -7.49
C LEU A 110 -8.03 -8.57 -6.44
N LEU A 111 -8.53 -7.61 -5.66
CA LEU A 111 -9.68 -7.82 -4.75
C LEU A 111 -10.98 -8.04 -5.51
N LEU A 112 -11.07 -7.77 -6.82
CA LEU A 112 -12.24 -8.05 -7.65
C LEU A 112 -12.29 -9.52 -8.09
N CYS A 113 -11.14 -10.17 -8.22
CA CYS A 113 -10.99 -11.56 -8.64
C CYS A 113 -11.37 -12.56 -7.53
N GLU A 114 -11.69 -13.78 -7.92
CA GLU A 114 -11.82 -14.91 -6.98
C GLU A 114 -10.46 -15.56 -6.69
N ALA A 115 -10.28 -16.17 -5.52
CA ALA A 115 -8.97 -16.70 -5.10
C ALA A 115 -8.38 -17.75 -6.08
N ASN A 116 -9.23 -18.57 -6.68
CA ASN A 116 -8.85 -19.56 -7.70
C ASN A 116 -8.39 -18.92 -9.03
N GLU A 117 -8.81 -17.69 -9.31
CA GLU A 117 -8.39 -16.95 -10.50
C GLU A 117 -6.99 -16.35 -10.30
N VAL A 118 -6.76 -15.69 -9.15
CA VAL A 118 -5.43 -15.19 -8.77
C VAL A 118 -4.42 -16.35 -8.72
N LEU A 119 -4.83 -17.52 -8.19
CA LEU A 119 -4.00 -18.74 -8.23
C LEU A 119 -3.64 -19.16 -9.66
N ARG A 120 -4.60 -19.15 -10.59
CA ARG A 120 -4.33 -19.46 -12.01
C ARG A 120 -3.32 -18.48 -12.61
N ARG A 121 -3.49 -17.17 -12.39
CA ARG A 121 -2.55 -16.14 -12.89
C ARG A 121 -1.14 -16.30 -12.29
N VAL A 122 -1.02 -16.62 -10.99
CA VAL A 122 0.28 -16.95 -10.37
C VAL A 122 0.93 -18.17 -11.04
N LEU A 123 0.16 -19.23 -11.34
CA LEU A 123 0.68 -20.43 -12.00
C LEU A 123 1.07 -20.16 -13.46
N GLU A 124 0.34 -19.33 -14.19
CA GLU A 124 0.66 -18.89 -15.55
C GLU A 124 1.95 -18.07 -15.58
N LEU A 125 2.07 -17.06 -14.71
CA LEU A 125 3.32 -16.32 -14.51
C LEU A 125 4.49 -17.24 -14.12
N LYS A 126 4.26 -18.27 -13.31
CA LYS A 126 5.29 -19.26 -12.96
C LYS A 126 5.72 -20.16 -14.12
N ARG A 127 4.87 -20.35 -15.14
CA ARG A 127 5.23 -21.09 -16.37
C ARG A 127 6.03 -20.22 -17.33
N ILE A 128 5.71 -18.93 -17.41
CA ILE A 128 6.41 -17.95 -18.25
C ILE A 128 7.75 -17.54 -17.59
N ALA A 129 7.73 -17.30 -16.29
CA ALA A 129 8.85 -16.82 -15.49
C ALA A 129 9.00 -17.61 -14.17
N PRO A 130 9.56 -18.84 -14.23
CA PRO A 130 9.79 -19.67 -13.04
C PRO A 130 10.62 -18.97 -11.95
N GLU A 131 11.49 -18.04 -12.33
CA GLU A 131 12.32 -17.21 -11.45
C GLU A 131 11.51 -16.24 -10.54
N LEU A 132 10.25 -15.92 -10.88
CA LEU A 132 9.39 -15.04 -10.07
C LEU A 132 8.90 -15.72 -8.80
N GLY A 133 9.71 -15.73 -7.73
CA GLY A 133 9.27 -16.18 -6.40
C GLY A 133 8.16 -15.31 -5.80
N GLY A 134 7.46 -15.78 -4.75
CA GLY A 134 6.37 -15.00 -4.13
C GLY A 134 6.81 -13.63 -3.61
N ARG A 135 8.08 -13.48 -3.20
CA ARG A 135 8.68 -12.19 -2.84
C ARG A 135 8.84 -11.25 -4.03
N ALA A 136 9.17 -11.78 -5.21
CA ALA A 136 9.27 -11.01 -6.45
C ALA A 136 7.87 -10.57 -6.92
N LEU A 137 6.88 -11.46 -6.88
CA LEU A 137 5.47 -11.11 -7.15
C LEU A 137 4.91 -10.10 -6.12
N THR A 138 5.35 -10.17 -4.86
CA THR A 138 5.05 -9.14 -3.84
C THR A 138 5.72 -7.78 -4.13
N ALA A 139 6.81 -7.77 -4.89
CA ALA A 139 7.48 -6.56 -5.33
C ALA A 139 6.78 -5.92 -6.54
N ALA A 140 6.41 -6.71 -7.56
CA ALA A 140 5.69 -6.27 -8.77
C ALA A 140 4.36 -7.04 -8.99
N PRO A 141 3.35 -6.82 -8.14
CA PRO A 141 2.08 -7.55 -8.24
C PRO A 141 1.24 -7.21 -9.48
N GLY A 142 1.44 -6.05 -10.11
CA GLY A 142 0.80 -5.68 -11.38
C GLY A 142 0.99 -6.70 -12.51
N LEU A 143 2.03 -7.54 -12.47
CA LEU A 143 2.20 -8.68 -13.38
C LEU A 143 1.02 -9.67 -13.33
N LEU A 144 0.26 -9.72 -12.22
CA LEU A 144 -0.95 -10.54 -12.07
C LEU A 144 -2.19 -9.90 -12.73
N LEU A 145 -2.08 -8.70 -13.30
CA LEU A 145 -3.14 -8.01 -14.04
C LEU A 145 -2.90 -7.99 -15.56
N CYS A 146 -1.67 -8.22 -16.01
CA CYS A 146 -1.30 -8.32 -17.42
C CYS A 146 -1.84 -9.59 -18.10
N ASP A 147 -1.99 -9.59 -19.43
CA ASP A 147 -2.23 -10.83 -20.17
C ASP A 147 -0.96 -11.73 -20.14
N PRO A 148 -1.11 -13.06 -19.96
CA PRO A 148 0.03 -13.98 -20.01
C PRO A 148 0.84 -13.91 -21.32
N GLN A 149 0.22 -13.55 -22.45
CA GLN A 149 0.89 -13.43 -23.75
C GLN A 149 1.81 -12.20 -23.77
N ASP A 150 1.34 -11.05 -23.28
CA ASP A 150 2.14 -9.81 -23.20
C ASP A 150 3.36 -10.01 -22.29
N VAL A 151 3.18 -10.69 -21.15
CA VAL A 151 4.29 -11.03 -20.23
C VAL A 151 5.29 -11.96 -20.91
N ALA A 152 4.84 -12.90 -21.73
CA ALA A 152 5.73 -13.78 -22.49
C ALA A 152 6.49 -13.04 -23.61
N ALA A 153 5.83 -12.12 -24.32
CA ALA A 153 6.44 -11.27 -25.33
C ALA A 153 7.49 -10.32 -24.72
N ALA A 154 7.15 -9.64 -23.62
CA ALA A 154 8.07 -8.79 -22.87
C ALA A 154 9.29 -9.56 -22.35
N ARG A 155 9.08 -10.79 -21.84
CA ARG A 155 10.17 -11.69 -21.47
C ARG A 155 11.07 -11.99 -22.68
N GLN A 156 10.49 -12.38 -23.81
CA GLN A 156 11.23 -12.75 -25.01
C GLN A 156 12.09 -11.58 -25.53
N GLU A 157 11.57 -10.35 -25.51
CA GLU A 157 12.32 -9.16 -25.90
C GLU A 157 13.46 -8.86 -24.92
N MET A 158 13.24 -9.00 -23.61
CA MET A 158 14.31 -8.91 -22.61
C MET A 158 15.42 -9.97 -22.83
N GLU A 159 15.05 -11.20 -23.19
CA GLU A 159 15.99 -12.27 -23.51
C GLU A 159 16.76 -11.99 -24.81
N PHE A 160 16.11 -11.44 -25.84
CA PHE A 160 16.74 -11.03 -27.09
C PHE A 160 17.75 -9.89 -26.88
N ALA A 161 17.34 -8.83 -26.18
CA ALA A 161 18.16 -7.64 -25.97
C ALA A 161 19.36 -7.83 -25.01
N ARG A 162 19.29 -8.81 -24.08
CA ARG A 162 20.26 -8.95 -22.97
C ARG A 162 20.89 -10.33 -22.84
N GLY A 163 20.36 -11.34 -23.53
CA GLY A 163 20.67 -12.76 -23.34
C GLY A 163 19.85 -13.41 -22.21
N THR A 164 19.47 -14.68 -22.39
CA THR A 164 18.56 -15.42 -21.51
C THR A 164 18.97 -15.45 -20.04
N GLU A 165 20.26 -15.69 -19.74
CA GLU A 165 20.78 -15.73 -18.37
C GLU A 165 20.56 -14.39 -17.65
N LYS A 166 20.97 -13.29 -18.29
CA LYS A 166 20.91 -11.93 -17.75
C LYS A 166 19.49 -11.41 -17.64
N ALA A 167 18.60 -11.82 -18.55
CA ALA A 167 17.17 -11.54 -18.45
C ALA A 167 16.57 -12.20 -17.20
N ARG A 168 16.86 -13.50 -16.96
CA ARG A 168 16.42 -14.23 -15.76
C ARG A 168 16.92 -13.58 -14.47
N GLU A 169 18.20 -13.23 -14.40
CA GLU A 169 18.78 -12.49 -13.26
C GLU A 169 18.06 -11.16 -13.02
N THR A 170 17.80 -10.39 -14.09
CA THR A 170 17.09 -9.11 -14.02
C THR A 170 15.66 -9.30 -13.50
N ILE A 171 14.92 -10.28 -14.04
CA ILE A 171 13.52 -10.57 -13.65
C ILE A 171 13.45 -11.04 -12.19
N ALA A 172 14.41 -11.86 -11.73
CA ALA A 172 14.47 -12.32 -10.35
C ALA A 172 14.77 -11.20 -9.34
N ALA A 173 15.72 -10.31 -9.67
CA ALA A 173 16.17 -9.24 -8.79
C ALA A 173 15.26 -7.99 -8.83
N ALA A 174 14.72 -7.67 -10.00
CA ALA A 174 13.95 -6.47 -10.29
C ALA A 174 12.73 -6.80 -11.18
N PRO A 175 11.72 -7.53 -10.68
CA PRO A 175 10.57 -7.98 -11.45
C PRO A 175 9.71 -6.83 -12.02
N GLY A 176 9.84 -5.62 -11.47
CA GLY A 176 9.22 -4.42 -12.04
C GLY A 176 9.80 -4.01 -13.39
N GLU A 177 11.00 -4.48 -13.78
CA GLU A 177 11.53 -4.27 -15.13
C GLU A 177 10.78 -5.09 -16.17
N LEU A 178 10.28 -6.28 -15.82
CA LEU A 178 9.41 -7.07 -16.69
C LEU A 178 8.04 -6.38 -16.85
N LEU A 179 7.49 -5.84 -15.77
CA LEU A 179 6.22 -5.10 -15.82
C LEU A 179 6.33 -3.86 -16.73
N LYS A 180 7.40 -3.07 -16.60
CA LYS A 180 7.68 -1.95 -17.51
C LYS A 180 7.85 -2.40 -18.97
N ALA A 181 8.48 -3.55 -19.21
CA ALA A 181 8.63 -4.07 -20.57
C ALA A 181 7.27 -4.44 -21.19
N VAL A 182 6.33 -4.99 -20.40
CA VAL A 182 4.93 -5.20 -20.83
C VAL A 182 4.25 -3.87 -21.13
N GLU A 183 4.34 -2.88 -20.23
CA GLU A 183 3.75 -1.55 -20.41
C GLU A 183 4.29 -0.84 -21.66
N MET A 184 5.59 -1.00 -21.97
CA MET A 184 6.22 -0.43 -23.17
C MET A 184 5.70 -1.07 -24.45
N LEU A 185 5.62 -2.41 -24.52
CA LEU A 185 5.10 -3.10 -25.70
C LEU A 185 3.64 -2.71 -26.00
N ALA A 186 2.80 -2.65 -24.96
CA ALA A 186 1.41 -2.20 -25.12
C ALA A 186 1.31 -0.74 -25.62
N ALA A 187 2.22 0.14 -25.20
CA ALA A 187 2.27 1.53 -25.67
C ALA A 187 2.71 1.63 -27.15
N ASP A 188 3.66 0.81 -27.58
CA ASP A 188 4.13 0.78 -28.97
C ASP A 188 3.04 0.23 -29.93
N GLU A 189 2.25 -0.76 -29.49
CA GLU A 189 1.11 -1.27 -30.27
C GLU A 189 -0.01 -0.22 -30.44
N VAL A 190 -0.42 0.45 -29.35
CA VAL A 190 -1.40 1.55 -29.41
C VAL A 190 -0.88 2.71 -30.28
N GLY A 191 0.42 2.99 -30.23
CA GLY A 191 1.07 3.92 -31.15
C GLY A 191 0.92 3.47 -32.61
N ALA A 192 1.25 2.21 -32.92
CA ALA A 192 1.16 1.65 -34.27
C ALA A 192 -0.28 1.48 -34.80
N GLU A 193 -1.30 1.50 -33.95
CA GLU A 193 -2.72 1.56 -34.33
C GLU A 193 -3.22 2.98 -34.56
N ALA A 194 -2.74 3.97 -33.78
CA ALA A 194 -3.14 5.37 -33.93
C ALA A 194 -2.71 6.04 -35.26
N TRP A 195 -1.81 5.40 -36.02
CA TRP A 195 -1.34 5.85 -37.35
C TRP A 195 -1.83 4.96 -38.52
N ARG A 196 -2.81 4.07 -38.30
CA ARG A 196 -3.44 3.23 -39.34
C ARG A 196 -4.86 3.71 -39.68
#